data_AF-A0A0D2ZZ44-F1
#
_entry.id   AF-A0A0D2ZZ44-F1
#
_cell.length_a   1.000
_cell.length_b   1.000
_cell.length_c   1.000
_cell.angle_alpha   90.00
_cell.angle_beta   90.00
_cell.angle_gamma   90.00
#
_symmetry.space_group_name_H-M   'P 1'
#
loop_
_entity.id
_entity.type
_entity.pdbx_description
1 polymer ?
#
loop_
_entity_poly.entity_id
_entity_poly.type
_entity_poly.pdbx_seq_one_letter_code
_entity_poly.pdbx_strand_id
1 'polypeptide(L)'
;MERLIKGDSVSTRRKRKTTSMMEEKKKQKKKLTSSSSLPYDLLVMIVARVPRSYYRTLSLVSKSFRSMVVSPELYKVRSLLGLTETCLYVCLRFGFSCYKWYTLSKKSSGGYVLARVLMLDDDSPRMLGLYYSDLVAVGSDIYNIGVADKNKTMPTSGVSILDCKTHRW
;
A
#
# COMPACT_ATOMS: atom_id res chain seq x y z
N MET A 1 43.44 80.04 30.25
CA MET A 1 42.21 79.68 30.98
C MET A 1 41.52 78.58 30.20
N GLU A 2 41.34 77.41 30.85
CA GLU A 2 40.26 76.39 30.73
C GLU A 2 39.77 75.92 29.33
N ARG A 3 39.38 74.68 29.02
CA ARG A 3 39.36 73.33 29.64
C ARG A 3 38.90 72.34 28.51
N LEU A 4 39.62 71.23 28.33
CA LEU A 4 39.17 69.82 28.27
C LEU A 4 37.72 69.45 27.82
N ILE A 5 37.53 68.58 26.79
CA ILE A 5 36.62 67.38 26.69
C ILE A 5 37.15 66.52 25.50
N LYS A 6 37.74 65.32 25.63
CA LYS A 6 37.26 63.93 25.85
C LYS A 6 36.31 63.36 24.75
N GLY A 7 36.67 62.22 24.15
CA GLY A 7 35.82 61.52 23.18
C GLY A 7 36.45 60.33 22.46
N ASP A 8 36.66 59.25 23.22
CA ASP A 8 36.58 57.82 22.91
C ASP A 8 37.12 57.18 21.61
N SER A 9 37.96 56.18 21.86
CA SER A 9 38.51 55.18 20.96
C SER A 9 37.55 53.99 20.77
N VAL A 10 37.37 53.53 19.52
CA VAL A 10 36.94 52.17 19.23
C VAL A 10 37.86 51.56 18.17
N SER A 11 38.48 50.46 18.56
CA SER A 11 39.50 49.73 17.82
C SER A 11 38.90 48.71 16.86
N THR A 12 39.60 48.55 15.74
CA THR A 12 39.47 47.52 14.71
C THR A 12 39.52 46.08 15.24
N ARG A 13 38.67 45.18 14.73
CA ARG A 13 39.06 43.78 14.50
C ARG A 13 38.27 43.06 13.40
N ARG A 14 39.00 42.61 12.38
CA ARG A 14 38.62 41.68 11.31
C ARG A 14 38.05 40.36 11.83
N LYS A 15 37.07 39.77 11.12
CA LYS A 15 36.97 38.31 10.92
C LYS A 15 36.19 37.97 9.64
N ARG A 16 36.84 37.21 8.77
CA ARG A 16 36.38 36.68 7.47
C ARG A 16 35.24 35.66 7.64
N LYS A 17 34.36 35.54 6.64
CA LYS A 17 34.00 34.20 6.11
C LYS A 17 33.58 34.25 4.64
N THR A 18 34.35 33.51 3.87
CA THR A 18 34.38 33.39 2.42
C THR A 18 33.17 32.63 1.89
N THR A 19 32.47 33.25 0.94
CA THR A 19 31.50 32.65 0.03
C THR A 19 32.26 32.08 -1.19
N SER A 20 32.06 30.80 -1.49
CA SER A 20 32.25 30.10 -2.78
C SER A 20 32.18 28.61 -2.45
N MET A 21 31.12 27.83 -2.71
CA MET A 21 30.23 27.78 -3.87
C MET A 21 30.99 27.78 -5.19
N MET A 22 31.72 26.70 -5.46
CA MET A 22 31.60 25.86 -6.66
C MET A 22 32.67 24.75 -6.62
N GLU A 23 32.36 23.60 -7.23
CA GLU A 23 33.29 22.59 -7.79
C GLU A 23 33.72 21.30 -7.07
N GLU A 24 33.67 21.13 -5.75
CA GLU A 24 34.16 19.86 -5.15
C GLU A 24 33.08 18.91 -4.60
N LYS A 25 32.11 18.48 -5.42
CA LYS A 25 31.39 17.20 -5.16
C LYS A 25 31.09 16.37 -6.42
N LYS A 26 31.83 16.59 -7.50
CA LYS A 26 31.77 15.78 -8.72
C LYS A 26 32.68 14.53 -8.69
N LYS A 27 33.25 14.19 -7.53
CA LYS A 27 34.31 13.17 -7.42
C LYS A 27 34.31 12.42 -6.08
N GLN A 28 33.17 11.90 -5.62
CA GLN A 28 33.17 10.89 -4.55
C GLN A 28 32.34 9.66 -4.94
N LYS A 29 33.08 8.68 -5.47
CA LYS A 29 32.82 7.23 -5.43
C LYS A 29 31.52 6.71 -6.07
N LYS A 30 31.54 6.73 -7.41
CA LYS A 30 31.39 5.46 -8.15
C LYS A 30 32.42 4.45 -7.65
N LYS A 31 32.08 3.65 -6.62
CA LYS A 31 32.57 2.28 -6.38
C LYS A 31 31.84 1.68 -5.16
N LEU A 32 30.62 1.20 -5.39
CA LEU A 32 30.07 0.10 -4.61
C LEU A 32 30.09 -1.13 -5.52
N THR A 33 31.29 -1.66 -5.76
CA THR A 33 31.42 -3.00 -6.34
C THR A 33 31.23 -4.02 -5.25
N SER A 34 30.38 -5.02 -5.53
CA SER A 34 30.08 -6.23 -4.74
C SER A 34 28.99 -6.12 -3.67
N SER A 35 27.75 -5.91 -4.10
CA SER A 35 26.73 -6.88 -3.70
C SER A 35 26.15 -7.47 -4.98
N SER A 36 26.27 -8.78 -5.14
CA SER A 36 25.60 -9.56 -6.18
C SER A 36 24.09 -9.56 -5.93
N SER A 37 23.48 -8.37 -5.94
CA SER A 37 22.06 -8.19 -5.72
C SER A 37 21.35 -8.17 -7.06
N LEU A 38 20.31 -8.99 -7.17
CA LEU A 38 19.49 -9.07 -8.37
C LEU A 38 18.81 -7.70 -8.62
N PRO A 39 18.80 -7.18 -9.86
CA PRO A 39 18.03 -5.99 -10.23
C PRO A 39 16.58 -6.04 -9.71
N TYR A 40 16.05 -4.91 -9.27
CA TYR A 40 14.69 -4.82 -8.70
C TYR A 40 13.62 -5.35 -9.66
N ASP A 41 13.71 -5.02 -10.94
CA ASP A 41 12.76 -5.46 -11.96
C ASP A 41 12.73 -6.98 -12.10
N LEU A 42 13.90 -7.62 -12.01
CA LEU A 42 14.01 -9.08 -12.02
C LEU A 42 13.42 -9.68 -10.74
N LEU A 43 13.59 -9.04 -9.58
CA LEU A 43 12.93 -9.48 -8.35
C LEU A 43 11.41 -9.41 -8.48
N VAL A 44 10.85 -8.32 -9.01
CA VAL A 44 9.40 -8.20 -9.25
C VAL A 44 8.93 -9.29 -10.20
N MET A 45 9.67 -9.56 -11.27
CA MET A 45 9.37 -10.65 -12.21
C MET A 45 9.40 -12.04 -11.56
N ILE A 46 10.33 -12.30 -10.65
CA ILE A 46 10.41 -13.57 -9.91
C ILE A 46 9.24 -13.67 -8.94
N VAL A 47 9.00 -12.64 -8.14
CA VAL A 47 7.92 -12.63 -7.14
C VAL A 47 6.56 -12.71 -7.82
N ALA A 48 6.37 -12.08 -8.99
CA ALA A 48 5.12 -12.13 -9.75
C ALA A 48 4.72 -13.56 -10.11
N ARG A 49 5.70 -14.44 -10.35
CA ARG A 49 5.47 -15.86 -10.67
C ARG A 49 5.14 -16.71 -9.45
N VAL A 50 5.36 -16.21 -8.24
CA VAL A 50 5.00 -16.93 -7.02
C VAL A 50 3.49 -16.84 -6.80
N PRO A 51 2.80 -17.93 -6.43
CA PRO A 51 1.37 -17.87 -6.13
C PRO A 51 1.05 -16.88 -4.99
N ARG A 52 -0.07 -16.14 -5.08
CA ARG A 52 -0.44 -15.11 -4.08
C ARG A 52 -0.59 -15.68 -2.68
N SER A 53 -0.90 -16.98 -2.54
CA SER A 53 -0.95 -17.66 -1.25
C SER A 53 0.36 -17.56 -0.46
N TYR A 54 1.51 -17.45 -1.13
CA TYR A 54 2.82 -17.32 -0.50
C TYR A 54 3.22 -15.87 -0.21
N TYR A 55 2.47 -14.87 -0.69
CA TYR A 55 2.82 -13.46 -0.46
C TYR A 55 2.79 -13.09 1.01
N ARG A 56 1.90 -13.74 1.78
CA ARG A 56 1.88 -13.61 3.24
C ARG A 56 3.21 -14.03 3.84
N THR A 57 3.76 -15.15 3.40
CA THR A 57 5.08 -15.64 3.84
C THR A 57 6.21 -14.74 3.35
N LEU A 58 6.20 -14.33 2.08
CA LEU A 58 7.21 -13.43 1.52
C LEU A 58 7.27 -12.08 2.25
N SER A 59 6.11 -11.53 2.65
CA SER A 59 6.00 -10.29 3.42
C SER A 59 6.70 -10.34 4.79
N LEU A 60 6.96 -11.54 5.31
CA LEU A 60 7.63 -11.77 6.59
C LEU A 60 9.15 -11.88 6.43
N VAL A 61 9.65 -12.15 5.22
CA VAL A 61 11.10 -12.34 4.96
C VAL A 61 11.87 -11.03 5.08
N SER A 62 11.36 -9.93 4.52
CA SER A 62 12.01 -8.62 4.61
C SER A 62 11.04 -7.46 4.40
N LYS A 63 11.44 -6.25 4.81
CA LYS A 63 10.70 -5.01 4.54
C LYS A 63 10.54 -4.76 3.03
N SER A 64 11.55 -5.13 2.23
CA SER A 64 11.51 -4.98 0.77
C SER A 64 10.45 -5.88 0.14
N PHE A 65 10.42 -7.17 0.50
CA PHE A 65 9.37 -8.08 0.01
C PHE A 65 7.98 -7.65 0.45
N ARG A 66 7.83 -7.18 1.69
CA ARG A 66 6.56 -6.61 2.17
C ARG A 66 6.11 -5.41 1.35
N SER A 67 7.03 -4.52 0.99
CA SER A 67 6.70 -3.37 0.12
C SER A 67 6.35 -3.83 -1.30
N MET A 68 7.06 -4.84 -1.81
CA MET A 68 6.89 -5.35 -3.17
C MET A 68 5.56 -6.08 -3.37
N VAL A 69 5.15 -6.94 -2.42
CA VAL A 69 3.88 -7.70 -2.54
C VAL A 69 2.62 -6.84 -2.45
N VAL A 70 2.73 -5.63 -1.88
CA VAL A 70 1.64 -4.66 -1.77
C VAL A 70 1.68 -3.65 -2.93
N SER A 71 2.78 -3.60 -3.68
CA SER A 71 2.96 -2.64 -4.77
C SER A 71 2.10 -2.99 -5.99
N PRO A 72 1.46 -1.99 -6.63
CA PRO A 72 0.64 -2.21 -7.82
C PRO A 72 1.45 -2.70 -9.02
N GLU A 73 2.75 -2.38 -9.09
CA GLU A 73 3.67 -2.83 -10.13
C GLU A 73 3.70 -4.36 -10.24
N LEU A 74 3.71 -5.06 -9.10
CA LEU A 74 3.69 -6.52 -9.07
C LEU A 74 2.44 -7.08 -9.76
N TYR A 75 1.27 -6.48 -9.51
CA TYR A 75 0.01 -6.90 -10.11
C TYR A 75 -0.07 -6.57 -11.60
N LYS A 76 0.54 -5.47 -12.04
CA LYS A 76 0.69 -5.15 -13.47
C LYS A 76 1.54 -6.20 -14.19
N VAL A 77 2.68 -6.57 -13.63
CA VAL A 77 3.57 -7.61 -14.20
C VAL A 77 2.84 -8.95 -14.27
N ARG A 78 2.10 -9.32 -13.23
CA ARG A 78 1.27 -10.53 -13.26
C ARG A 78 0.21 -10.52 -14.33
N SER A 79 -0.49 -9.39 -14.49
CA SER A 79 -1.49 -9.23 -15.53
C SER A 79 -0.89 -9.37 -16.92
N LEU A 80 0.29 -8.76 -17.15
CA LEU A 80 1.01 -8.86 -18.42
C LEU A 80 1.46 -10.30 -18.72
N LEU A 81 1.82 -11.06 -17.68
CA LEU A 81 2.21 -12.47 -17.80
C LEU A 81 1.02 -13.44 -17.85
N GLY A 82 -0.22 -12.94 -17.77
CA GLY A 82 -1.42 -13.81 -17.74
C GLY A 82 -1.53 -14.66 -16.47
N LEU A 83 -0.87 -14.27 -15.38
CA LEU A 83 -0.84 -15.02 -14.13
C LEU A 83 -2.09 -14.76 -13.29
N THR A 84 -3.20 -15.37 -13.69
CA THR A 84 -4.47 -15.34 -12.97
C THR A 84 -4.53 -16.45 -11.92
N GLU A 85 -5.10 -16.14 -10.77
CA GLU A 85 -5.38 -17.13 -9.71
C GLU A 85 -6.85 -17.06 -9.35
N THR A 86 -7.48 -18.22 -9.19
CA THR A 86 -8.84 -18.32 -8.68
C THR A 86 -8.82 -18.09 -7.17
N CYS A 87 -9.48 -17.04 -6.71
CA CYS A 87 -9.65 -16.73 -5.30
C CYS A 87 -11.11 -16.94 -4.91
N LEU A 88 -11.36 -17.75 -3.89
CA LEU A 88 -12.69 -17.89 -3.32
C LEU A 88 -12.90 -16.80 -2.26
N TYR A 89 -13.94 -15.99 -2.45
CA TYR A 89 -14.42 -15.03 -1.46
C TYR A 89 -15.75 -15.51 -0.90
N VAL A 90 -15.89 -15.40 0.42
CA VAL A 90 -17.12 -15.76 1.14
C VAL A 90 -17.55 -14.57 1.96
N CYS A 91 -18.76 -14.08 1.73
CA CYS A 91 -19.40 -13.08 2.57
C CYS A 91 -20.35 -13.81 3.54
N LEU A 92 -20.05 -13.74 4.84
CA LEU A 92 -20.87 -14.36 5.87
C LEU A 92 -21.59 -13.28 6.69
N ARG A 93 -22.89 -13.48 6.87
CA ARG A 93 -23.73 -12.65 7.73
C ARG A 93 -23.62 -13.09 9.19
N PHE A 94 -23.35 -12.14 10.07
CA PHE A 94 -23.36 -12.28 11.52
C PHE A 94 -24.41 -11.32 12.10
N GLY A 95 -25.58 -11.86 12.49
CA GLY A 95 -26.68 -11.05 13.01
C GLY A 95 -27.33 -10.15 11.95
N PHE A 96 -28.01 -9.09 12.38
CA PHE A 96 -28.86 -8.31 11.48
C PHE A 96 -28.09 -7.39 10.51
N SER A 97 -26.86 -7.00 10.87
CA SER A 97 -26.17 -5.87 10.26
C SER A 97 -24.67 -6.05 10.02
N CYS A 98 -24.07 -7.16 10.48
CA CYS A 98 -22.64 -7.37 10.37
C CYS A 98 -22.35 -8.41 9.29
N TYR A 99 -21.53 -8.03 8.31
CA TYR A 99 -21.05 -8.93 7.27
C TYR A 99 -19.55 -8.96 7.36
N LYS A 100 -18.99 -10.15 7.23
CA LYS A 100 -17.56 -10.35 7.28
C LYS A 100 -17.15 -11.09 6.02
N TRP A 101 -16.15 -10.53 5.37
CA TRP A 101 -15.54 -11.12 4.19
C TRP A 101 -14.40 -12.04 4.59
N TYR A 102 -14.35 -13.18 3.93
CA TYR A 102 -13.32 -14.18 4.10
C TYR A 102 -12.78 -14.58 2.74
N THR A 103 -11.51 -14.93 2.70
CA THR A 103 -10.88 -15.53 1.52
C THR A 103 -10.30 -16.89 1.89
N LEU A 104 -10.35 -17.83 0.96
CA LEU A 104 -9.76 -19.16 1.17
C LEU A 104 -8.24 -19.09 1.08
N SER A 105 -7.56 -19.50 2.15
CA SER A 105 -6.10 -19.50 2.24
C SER A 105 -5.58 -20.90 2.53
N LYS A 106 -4.46 -21.28 1.89
CA LYS A 106 -3.80 -22.57 2.11
C LYS A 106 -2.95 -22.52 3.38
N LYS A 107 -3.09 -23.52 4.25
CA LYS A 107 -2.30 -23.65 5.48
C LYS A 107 -0.97 -24.37 5.20
N SER A 108 0.07 -24.05 5.97
CA SER A 108 1.39 -24.71 5.88
C SER A 108 1.34 -26.21 6.22
N SER A 109 0.46 -26.61 7.15
CA SER A 109 0.27 -28.01 7.56
C SER A 109 -0.57 -28.85 6.59
N GLY A 110 -0.89 -28.33 5.41
CA GLY A 110 -1.93 -28.88 4.54
C GLY A 110 -3.33 -28.40 4.93
N GLY A 111 -4.23 -28.42 3.96
CA GLY A 111 -5.62 -27.95 4.09
C GLY A 111 -5.82 -26.46 3.80
N TYR A 112 -7.07 -26.02 3.98
CA TYR A 112 -7.52 -24.66 3.73
C TYR A 112 -8.18 -24.05 4.96
N VAL A 113 -8.07 -22.73 5.09
CA VAL A 113 -8.70 -21.95 6.14
C VAL A 113 -9.35 -20.72 5.53
N LEU A 114 -10.48 -20.29 6.09
CA LEU A 114 -11.07 -19.00 5.78
C LEU A 114 -10.31 -17.91 6.56
N ALA A 115 -9.47 -17.16 5.85
CA ALA A 115 -8.80 -15.99 6.38
C ALA A 115 -9.73 -14.79 6.30
N ARG A 116 -9.92 -14.07 7.42
CA ARG A 116 -10.70 -12.83 7.41
C ARG A 116 -10.01 -11.82 6.49
N VAL A 117 -10.79 -11.21 5.60
CA VAL A 117 -10.37 -10.06 4.82
C VAL A 117 -10.50 -8.82 5.72
N LEU A 118 -9.37 -8.18 6.02
CA LEU A 118 -9.36 -6.94 6.79
C LEU A 118 -9.69 -5.80 5.84
N MET A 119 -10.94 -5.37 5.86
CA MET A 119 -11.37 -4.11 5.23
C MET A 119 -11.02 -2.98 6.20
N LEU A 120 -10.57 -1.83 5.68
CA LEU A 120 -10.47 -0.63 6.50
C LEU A 120 -11.91 -0.29 6.93
N ASP A 121 -12.17 -0.27 8.24
CA ASP A 121 -13.54 -0.30 8.82
C ASP A 121 -14.46 0.86 8.36
N ASP A 122 -13.91 1.86 7.69
CA ASP A 122 -14.64 3.01 7.13
C ASP A 122 -15.09 2.82 5.67
N ASP A 123 -14.43 1.92 4.92
CA ASP A 123 -14.71 1.70 3.48
C ASP A 123 -15.66 0.52 3.23
N SER A 124 -15.88 -0.38 4.20
CA SER A 124 -16.85 -1.46 3.98
C SER A 124 -18.24 -0.82 3.84
N PRO A 125 -18.92 -0.95 2.67
CA PRO A 125 -20.31 -0.58 2.56
C PRO A 125 -20.98 -1.37 3.65
N ARG A 126 -21.58 -0.64 4.59
CA ARG A 126 -22.35 -1.26 5.65
C ARG A 126 -23.46 -1.98 4.90
N MET A 127 -23.35 -3.30 4.79
CA MET A 127 -24.32 -4.18 4.15
C MET A 127 -25.60 -4.23 4.99
N LEU A 128 -26.12 -3.08 5.38
CA LEU A 128 -27.28 -2.89 6.22
C LEU A 128 -28.52 -2.97 5.34
N GLY A 129 -28.83 -4.17 4.87
CA GLY A 129 -30.08 -4.40 4.16
C GLY A 129 -30.02 -5.61 3.28
N LEU A 130 -30.13 -6.77 3.89
CA LEU A 130 -30.43 -8.01 3.18
C LEU A 130 -31.90 -8.03 2.74
N TYR A 131 -32.23 -7.21 1.76
CA TYR A 131 -33.41 -7.49 0.96
C TYR A 131 -33.11 -7.52 -0.54
N TYR A 132 -32.09 -6.81 -1.07
CA TYR A 132 -31.94 -6.62 -2.53
C TYR A 132 -30.51 -6.40 -3.07
N SER A 133 -29.46 -6.86 -2.38
CA SER A 133 -28.10 -6.68 -2.90
C SER A 133 -27.64 -7.89 -3.73
N ASP A 134 -27.42 -7.69 -5.03
CA ASP A 134 -26.83 -8.69 -5.92
C ASP A 134 -25.30 -8.53 -5.96
N LEU A 135 -24.60 -9.64 -5.73
CA LEU A 135 -23.15 -9.72 -5.85
C LEU A 135 -22.77 -10.35 -7.18
N VAL A 136 -21.98 -9.65 -7.99
CA VAL A 136 -21.50 -10.13 -9.28
C VAL A 136 -19.99 -10.04 -9.33
N ALA A 137 -19.32 -11.15 -9.61
CA ALA A 137 -17.86 -11.17 -9.79
C ALA A 137 -17.52 -10.93 -11.27
N VAL A 138 -16.70 -9.92 -11.55
CA VAL A 138 -16.18 -9.63 -12.90
C VAL A 138 -14.67 -9.42 -12.81
N GLY A 139 -13.90 -10.32 -13.41
CA GLY A 139 -12.44 -10.25 -13.38
C GLY A 139 -11.90 -10.38 -11.94
N SER A 140 -11.22 -9.34 -11.46
CA SER A 140 -10.68 -9.28 -10.09
C SER A 140 -11.58 -8.59 -9.08
N ASP A 141 -12.78 -8.17 -9.50
CA ASP A 141 -13.58 -7.24 -8.73
C ASP A 141 -14.96 -7.85 -8.44
N ILE A 142 -15.51 -7.55 -7.26
CA ILE A 142 -16.84 -7.99 -6.84
C ILE A 142 -17.74 -6.76 -6.75
N TYR A 143 -18.73 -6.71 -7.63
CA TYR A 143 -19.72 -5.65 -7.70
C TYR A 143 -20.86 -5.98 -6.75
N ASN A 144 -21.23 -5.00 -5.94
CA ASN A 144 -22.40 -5.04 -5.10
C ASN A 144 -23.41 -4.03 -5.63
N ILE A 145 -24.52 -4.53 -6.15
CA ILE A 145 -25.58 -3.75 -6.79
C ILE A 145 -26.78 -3.76 -5.86
N GLY A 146 -27.37 -2.61 -5.55
CA GLY A 146 -28.61 -2.57 -4.76
C GLY A 146 -28.44 -2.08 -3.32
N VAL A 147 -27.44 -1.25 -3.02
CA VAL A 147 -27.12 -0.80 -1.65
C VAL A 147 -28.36 -0.24 -0.94
N ALA A 148 -28.73 -0.80 0.21
CA ALA A 148 -29.76 -0.24 1.07
C ALA A 148 -29.17 0.93 1.87
N ASP A 149 -29.75 2.12 1.70
CA ASP A 149 -29.40 3.29 2.50
C ASP A 149 -30.08 3.17 3.89
N LYS A 150 -29.37 3.55 4.97
CA LYS A 150 -29.86 3.39 6.36
C LYS A 150 -31.20 4.07 6.60
N ASN A 151 -31.49 5.12 5.82
CA ASN A 151 -32.67 5.96 5.96
C ASN A 151 -33.77 5.65 4.93
N LYS A 152 -33.58 4.68 4.03
CA LYS A 152 -34.55 4.38 2.98
C LYS A 152 -34.93 2.90 3.00
N THR A 153 -36.24 2.66 3.06
CA THR A 153 -36.87 1.34 2.94
C THR A 153 -36.82 0.77 1.51
N MET A 154 -36.33 1.53 0.54
CA MET A 154 -36.32 1.17 -0.88
C MET A 154 -34.90 0.81 -1.37
N PRO A 155 -34.76 -0.23 -2.20
CA PRO A 155 -33.49 -0.56 -2.85
C PRO A 155 -33.01 0.63 -3.69
N THR A 156 -31.71 0.95 -3.61
CA THR A 156 -31.10 2.00 -4.44
C THR A 156 -30.41 1.37 -5.65
N SER A 157 -30.25 2.12 -6.73
CA SER A 157 -29.42 1.73 -7.88
C SER A 157 -27.91 1.89 -7.62
N GLY A 158 -27.50 2.00 -6.34
CA GLY A 158 -26.11 2.19 -5.97
C GLY A 158 -25.27 0.95 -6.25
N VAL A 159 -24.05 1.16 -6.73
CA VAL A 159 -23.06 0.12 -7.01
C VAL A 159 -21.79 0.43 -6.22
N SER A 160 -21.28 -0.55 -5.46
CA SER A 160 -19.97 -0.49 -4.80
C SER A 160 -19.09 -1.63 -5.31
N ILE A 161 -17.77 -1.43 -5.40
CA ILE A 161 -16.87 -2.36 -6.10
C ILE A 161 -15.75 -2.79 -5.16
N LEU A 162 -15.77 -4.05 -4.74
CA LEU A 162 -14.67 -4.64 -4.00
C LEU A 162 -13.53 -5.04 -4.95
N ASP A 163 -12.42 -4.31 -4.93
CA ASP A 163 -11.15 -4.71 -5.53
C ASP A 163 -10.52 -5.85 -4.72
N CYS A 164 -10.52 -7.07 -5.28
CA CYS A 164 -9.95 -8.25 -4.61
C CYS A 164 -8.41 -8.27 -4.59
N LYS A 165 -7.74 -7.35 -5.30
CA LYS A 165 -6.27 -7.20 -5.23
C LYS A 165 -5.85 -6.46 -3.98
N THR A 166 -6.57 -5.39 -3.66
CA THR A 166 -6.24 -4.49 -2.54
C THR A 166 -7.15 -4.64 -1.32
N HIS A 167 -8.24 -5.41 -1.45
CA HIS A 167 -9.27 -5.58 -0.43
C HIS A 167 -9.90 -4.25 0.01
N ARG A 168 -10.36 -3.46 -0.97
CA ARG A 168 -10.99 -2.13 -0.80
C ARG A 168 -12.26 -2.02 -1.64
N TRP A 169 -13.24 -1.24 -1.17
CA TRP A 169 -14.57 -1.07 -1.78
C TRP A 169 -14.72 0.21 -2.60
#